data_AF-A0A957L8E9-F1
#
_entry.id   AF-A0A957L8E9-F1
#
_cell.length_a   1.000
_cell.length_b   1.000
_cell.length_c   1.000
_cell.angle_alpha   90.00
_cell.angle_beta   90.00
_cell.angle_gamma   90.00
#
_symmetry.space_group_name_H-M   'P 1'
#
loop_
_entity.id
_entity.type
_entity.pdbx_description
1 polymer ?
#
loop_
_entity_poly.entity_id
_entity_poly.type
_entity_poly.pdbx_seq_one_letter_code
_entity_poly.pdbx_strand_id
1 'polypeptide(L)'
;MKTKLSRLLRSRRFVAGVLITVGILITAVYGVRSVRSYREFQYARESGLLDGTASVEAIRPWMTFRYVSVAYGVPEEYLFAQLEIPFERRNSNQTLGELNRMYDFGPPQPPEASDPSEADEAPNPPDLPLTSLIQEAISTYQENPVVTGLDDIRPWMTIRYVANSTGVPEAYILEQLGLASDDNTVFKPLNVIAEEIQFEGGPRAFDDHIANILEQYEVEE
;
A
#
# COMPACT_ATOMS: atom_id res chain seq x y z
N MET A 1 43.39 -44.00 26.03
CA MET A 1 42.06 -43.78 25.39
C MET A 1 41.27 -42.55 25.91
N LYS A 2 41.67 -41.87 27.00
CA LYS A 2 40.95 -40.69 27.56
C LYS A 2 41.12 -39.36 26.79
N THR A 3 42.12 -39.24 25.93
CA THR A 3 42.50 -37.97 25.26
C THR A 3 41.74 -37.67 23.96
N LYS A 4 41.17 -38.68 23.28
CA LYS A 4 40.37 -38.45 22.06
C LYS A 4 38.93 -38.03 22.37
N LEU A 5 38.34 -38.51 23.48
CA LEU A 5 36.97 -38.17 23.88
C LEU A 5 36.81 -36.68 24.26
N SER A 6 37.80 -36.10 24.95
CA SER A 6 37.75 -34.69 25.39
C SER A 6 37.89 -33.69 24.23
N ARG A 7 38.67 -34.01 23.19
CA ARG A 7 38.74 -33.20 21.95
C ARG A 7 37.44 -33.25 21.15
N LEU A 8 36.78 -34.40 21.05
CA LEU A 8 35.47 -34.54 20.41
C LEU A 8 34.37 -33.79 21.16
N LEU A 9 34.36 -33.85 22.50
CA LEU A 9 33.42 -33.10 23.33
C LEU A 9 33.66 -31.57 23.29
N ARG A 10 34.93 -31.12 23.26
CA ARG A 10 35.27 -29.69 23.05
C ARG A 10 34.88 -29.21 21.65
N SER A 11 35.13 -30.02 20.63
CA SER A 11 34.72 -29.73 19.25
C SER A 11 33.21 -29.64 19.13
N ARG A 12 32.46 -30.57 19.74
CA ARG A 12 30.99 -30.57 19.71
C ARG A 12 30.39 -29.36 20.43
N ARG A 13 30.97 -28.94 21.57
CA ARG A 13 30.58 -27.70 22.27
C ARG A 13 30.94 -26.44 21.49
N PHE A 14 32.08 -26.43 20.81
CA PHE A 14 32.48 -25.32 19.95
C PHE A 14 31.56 -25.19 18.73
N VAL A 15 31.28 -26.30 18.05
CA VAL A 15 30.33 -26.36 16.92
C VAL A 15 28.95 -25.92 17.36
N ALA A 16 28.46 -26.38 18.52
CA ALA A 16 27.19 -25.93 19.06
C ALA A 16 27.18 -24.43 19.36
N GLY A 17 28.26 -23.89 19.95
CA GLY A 17 28.38 -22.46 20.21
C GLY A 17 28.39 -21.62 18.94
N VAL A 18 29.11 -22.04 17.90
CA VAL A 18 29.12 -21.38 16.59
C VAL A 18 27.73 -21.39 15.96
N LEU A 19 27.04 -22.54 15.95
CA LEU A 19 25.69 -22.67 15.41
C LEU A 19 24.68 -21.76 16.13
N ILE A 20 24.73 -21.69 17.46
CA ILE A 20 23.88 -20.80 18.25
C ILE A 20 24.17 -19.33 17.90
N THR A 21 25.45 -18.97 17.80
CA THR A 21 25.85 -17.58 17.49
C THR A 21 25.39 -17.17 16.09
N VAL A 22 25.55 -18.05 15.10
CA VAL A 22 25.07 -17.82 13.73
C VAL A 22 23.54 -17.73 13.70
N GLY A 23 22.84 -18.60 14.43
CA GLY A 23 21.38 -18.53 14.56
C GLY A 23 20.91 -17.20 15.15
N ILE A 24 21.54 -16.72 16.22
CA ILE A 24 21.24 -15.41 16.83
C ILE A 24 21.52 -14.28 15.85
N LEU A 25 22.64 -14.32 15.11
CA LEU A 25 22.99 -13.30 14.14
C LEU A 25 21.97 -13.21 13.00
N ILE A 26 21.54 -14.36 12.45
CA ILE A 26 20.50 -14.42 11.43
C ILE A 26 19.18 -13.87 11.99
N THR A 27 18.75 -14.34 13.16
CA THR A 27 17.51 -13.87 13.79
C THR A 27 17.55 -12.38 14.11
N ALA A 28 18.69 -11.81 14.51
CA ALA A 28 18.82 -10.39 14.78
C ALA A 28 18.75 -9.56 13.49
N VAL A 29 19.46 -9.96 12.44
CA VAL A 29 19.46 -9.25 11.14
C VAL A 29 18.07 -9.29 10.49
N TYR A 30 17.42 -10.45 10.48
CA TYR A 30 16.09 -10.60 9.91
C TYR A 30 15.00 -10.05 10.83
N GLY A 31 15.14 -10.22 12.15
CA GLY A 31 14.18 -9.74 13.14
C GLY A 31 14.08 -8.22 13.18
N VAL A 32 15.21 -7.50 13.12
CA VAL A 32 15.21 -6.03 13.07
C VAL A 32 14.56 -5.52 11.76
N ARG A 33 14.78 -6.21 10.63
CA ARG A 33 14.15 -5.87 9.35
C ARG A 33 12.64 -6.09 9.40
N SER A 34 12.17 -7.19 10.01
CA SER A 34 10.74 -7.47 10.16
C SER A 34 10.03 -6.51 11.12
N VAL A 35 10.68 -6.12 12.22
CA VAL A 35 10.08 -5.18 13.20
C VAL A 35 9.97 -3.77 12.63
N ARG A 36 10.92 -3.32 11.80
CA ARG A 36 10.80 -2.02 11.10
C ARG A 36 9.63 -2.00 10.13
N SER A 37 9.50 -2.99 9.24
CA SER A 37 8.33 -3.10 8.35
C SER A 37 7.00 -3.19 9.10
N TYR A 38 6.97 -3.87 10.25
CA TYR A 38 5.74 -3.99 11.04
C TYR A 38 5.35 -2.67 11.73
N ARG A 39 6.33 -1.89 12.20
CA ARG A 39 6.06 -0.55 12.78
C ARG A 39 5.64 0.46 11.73
N GLU A 40 6.24 0.43 10.54
CA GLU A 40 5.85 1.26 9.40
C GLU A 40 4.40 0.96 8.95
N PHE A 41 3.99 -0.31 8.95
CA PHE A 41 2.62 -0.72 8.64
C PHE A 41 1.61 -0.35 9.73
N GLN A 42 1.99 -0.40 11.01
CA GLN A 42 1.12 0.01 12.12
C GLN A 42 0.92 1.53 12.15
N TYR A 43 1.95 2.32 11.84
CA TYR A 43 1.82 3.77 11.71
C TYR A 43 0.85 4.14 10.59
N ALA A 44 0.94 3.48 9.43
CA ALA A 44 0.01 3.65 8.32
C ALA A 44 -1.45 3.35 8.71
N ARG A 45 -1.67 2.33 9.54
CA ARG A 45 -3.00 1.99 10.07
C ARG A 45 -3.51 3.03 11.08
N GLU A 46 -2.63 3.61 11.88
CA GLU A 46 -2.97 4.62 12.90
C GLU A 46 -3.19 6.01 12.30
N SER A 47 -2.60 6.33 11.14
CA SER A 47 -2.73 7.62 10.44
C SER A 47 -3.97 7.75 9.55
N GLY A 48 -5.03 6.94 9.76
CA GLY A 48 -6.32 7.12 9.08
C GLY A 48 -6.35 6.71 7.61
N LEU A 49 -5.35 5.97 7.09
CA LEU A 49 -5.30 5.49 5.70
C LEU A 49 -6.45 4.51 5.36
N LEU A 50 -7.11 3.95 6.38
CA LEU A 50 -8.29 3.08 6.22
C LEU A 50 -9.63 3.84 6.37
N ASP A 51 -9.60 5.05 6.91
CA ASP A 51 -10.79 5.88 7.19
C ASP A 51 -10.89 7.08 6.23
N GLY A 52 -10.04 7.11 5.19
CA GLY A 52 -10.04 8.15 4.14
C GLY A 52 -9.67 9.56 4.60
N THR A 53 -9.20 9.71 5.85
CA THR A 53 -8.77 10.98 6.46
C THR A 53 -7.25 11.16 6.45
N ALA A 54 -6.51 10.22 5.84
CA ALA A 54 -5.07 10.31 5.76
C ALA A 54 -4.62 11.55 5.01
N SER A 55 -3.77 12.34 5.67
CA SER A 55 -3.06 13.45 5.06
C SER A 55 -2.16 12.95 3.93
N VAL A 56 -2.13 13.63 2.79
CA VAL A 56 -1.29 13.27 1.64
C VAL A 56 0.20 13.23 2.02
N GLU A 57 0.58 14.01 3.01
CA GLU A 57 1.90 14.06 3.65
C GLU A 57 2.28 12.75 4.35
N ALA A 58 1.34 11.82 4.57
CA ALA A 58 1.60 10.51 5.17
C ALA A 58 2.16 9.49 4.16
N ILE A 59 2.23 9.84 2.87
CA ILE A 59 2.86 8.99 1.85
C ILE A 59 4.34 8.82 2.18
N ARG A 60 4.83 7.58 2.09
CA ARG A 60 6.22 7.24 2.41
C ARG A 60 6.89 6.46 1.27
N PRO A 61 8.22 6.59 1.09
CA PRO A 61 8.98 5.89 0.04
C PRO A 61 8.84 4.35 0.01
N TRP A 62 8.56 3.73 1.15
CA TRP A 62 8.41 2.28 1.27
C TRP A 62 7.04 1.77 0.78
N MET A 63 6.05 2.66 0.63
CA MET A 63 4.72 2.31 0.15
C MET A 63 4.78 1.90 -1.32
N THR A 64 3.95 0.95 -1.73
CA THR A 64 3.82 0.57 -3.15
C THR A 64 2.94 1.56 -3.89
N PHE A 65 3.20 1.72 -5.19
CA PHE A 65 2.41 2.62 -6.04
C PHE A 65 0.91 2.29 -6.01
N ARG A 66 0.57 1.01 -6.14
CA ARG A 66 -0.81 0.52 -6.00
C ARG A 66 -1.41 0.84 -4.64
N TYR A 67 -0.66 0.61 -3.56
CA TYR A 67 -1.18 0.88 -2.22
C TYR A 67 -1.57 2.35 -2.06
N VAL A 68 -0.72 3.26 -2.54
CA VAL A 68 -1.01 4.70 -2.53
C VAL A 68 -2.25 5.01 -3.39
N SER A 69 -2.31 4.49 -4.62
CA SER A 69 -3.44 4.70 -5.53
C SER A 69 -4.77 4.29 -4.88
N VAL A 70 -4.80 3.11 -4.26
CA VAL A 70 -6.00 2.57 -3.58
C VAL A 70 -6.36 3.35 -2.33
N ALA A 71 -5.40 3.63 -1.45
CA ALA A 71 -5.64 4.29 -0.17
C ALA A 71 -6.24 5.69 -0.37
N TYR A 72 -5.73 6.43 -1.36
CA TYR A 72 -6.22 7.76 -1.69
C TYR A 72 -7.35 7.76 -2.74
N GLY A 73 -7.74 6.59 -3.25
CA GLY A 73 -8.82 6.44 -4.23
C GLY A 73 -8.51 7.06 -5.59
N VAL A 74 -7.24 7.22 -5.94
CA VAL A 74 -6.82 7.82 -7.22
C VAL A 74 -6.48 6.71 -8.21
N PRO A 75 -7.00 6.74 -9.45
CA PRO A 75 -6.69 5.73 -10.46
C PRO A 75 -5.19 5.62 -10.74
N GLU A 76 -4.67 4.39 -10.86
CA GLU A 76 -3.25 4.15 -11.17
C GLU A 76 -2.87 4.84 -12.50
N GLU A 77 -3.76 4.75 -13.50
CA GLU A 77 -3.60 5.31 -14.84
C GLU A 77 -3.36 6.82 -14.81
N TYR A 78 -4.11 7.54 -13.96
CA TYR A 78 -3.94 8.98 -13.76
C TYR A 78 -2.55 9.29 -13.19
N LEU A 79 -2.15 8.60 -12.11
CA LEU A 79 -0.86 8.83 -11.47
C LEU A 79 0.31 8.50 -12.41
N PHE A 80 0.22 7.40 -13.16
CA PHE A 80 1.24 7.03 -14.15
C PHE A 80 1.36 8.10 -15.25
N ALA A 81 0.23 8.59 -15.77
CA ALA A 81 0.22 9.66 -16.77
C ALA A 81 0.81 10.96 -16.22
N GLN A 82 0.44 11.37 -15.01
CA GLN A 82 0.91 12.61 -14.39
C GLN A 82 2.41 12.61 -14.10
N LEU A 83 2.98 11.43 -13.81
CA LEU A 83 4.41 11.25 -13.53
C LEU A 83 5.24 10.96 -14.78
N GLU A 84 4.61 10.90 -15.95
CA GLU A 84 5.23 10.51 -17.23
C GLU A 84 5.90 9.12 -17.17
N ILE A 85 5.37 8.22 -16.33
CA ILE A 85 5.84 6.84 -16.18
C ILE A 85 4.95 5.93 -17.05
N PRO A 86 5.52 5.04 -17.89
CA PRO A 86 4.71 4.11 -18.68
C PRO A 86 3.90 3.19 -17.75
N PHE A 87 2.61 3.07 -18.06
CA PHE A 87 1.71 2.20 -17.33
C PHE A 87 2.09 0.73 -17.56
N GLU A 88 2.64 0.09 -16.53
CA GLU A 88 2.95 -1.34 -16.52
C GLU A 88 2.53 -1.96 -15.19
N ARG A 89 1.76 -3.05 -15.22
CA ARG A 89 1.31 -3.77 -14.00
C ARG A 89 2.44 -4.18 -13.06
N ARG A 90 3.66 -4.31 -13.58
CA ARG A 90 4.85 -4.59 -12.78
C ARG A 90 5.23 -3.40 -11.90
N ASN A 91 5.11 -2.18 -12.42
CA ASN A 91 5.45 -0.94 -11.74
C ASN A 91 4.48 -0.64 -10.61
N SER A 92 3.19 -0.98 -10.76
CA SER A 92 2.19 -0.81 -9.70
C SER A 92 2.55 -1.50 -8.38
N ASN A 93 3.28 -2.63 -8.45
CA ASN A 93 3.69 -3.39 -7.27
C ASN A 93 5.06 -2.98 -6.72
N GLN A 94 5.77 -2.04 -7.36
CA GLN A 94 7.04 -1.52 -6.86
C GLN A 94 6.80 -0.46 -5.78
N THR A 95 7.75 -0.34 -4.87
CA THR A 95 7.76 0.76 -3.90
C THR A 95 8.08 2.10 -4.58
N LEU A 96 7.60 3.21 -4.02
CA LEU A 96 7.94 4.54 -4.54
C LEU A 96 9.46 4.75 -4.57
N GLY A 97 10.19 4.26 -3.56
CA GLY A 97 11.66 4.32 -3.54
C GLY A 97 12.35 3.45 -4.60
N GLU A 98 11.73 2.38 -5.05
CA GLU A 98 12.21 1.61 -6.21
C GLU A 98 11.93 2.35 -7.53
N LEU A 99 10.73 2.89 -7.70
CA LEU A 99 10.37 3.66 -8.89
C LEU A 99 11.22 4.93 -9.03
N ASN A 100 11.47 5.65 -7.94
CA ASN A 100 12.35 6.83 -7.92
C ASN A 100 13.74 6.51 -8.47
N ARG A 101 14.28 5.34 -8.12
CA ARG A 101 15.58 4.87 -8.59
C ARG A 101 15.54 4.32 -10.01
N MET A 102 14.45 3.65 -10.40
CA MET A 102 14.28 3.07 -11.73
C MET A 102 14.19 4.13 -12.83
N TYR A 103 13.52 5.24 -12.53
CA TYR A 103 13.27 6.34 -13.46
C TYR A 103 14.16 7.57 -13.22
N ASP A 104 15.14 7.47 -12.32
CA ASP A 104 16.15 8.50 -12.03
C ASP A 104 15.57 9.88 -11.67
N PHE A 105 14.55 9.90 -10.79
CA PHE A 105 13.92 11.13 -10.29
C PHE A 105 14.85 11.97 -9.38
N GLY A 106 16.05 11.49 -9.10
CA GLY A 106 17.06 12.20 -8.31
C GLY A 106 17.26 11.65 -6.89
N PRO A 107 18.25 12.20 -6.16
CA PRO A 107 18.61 11.75 -4.83
C PRO A 107 17.55 12.14 -3.79
N PRO A 108 17.51 11.44 -2.63
CA PRO A 108 16.69 11.86 -1.50
C PRO A 108 17.06 13.29 -1.08
N GLN A 109 16.04 14.12 -0.87
CA GLN A 109 16.21 15.46 -0.33
C GLN A 109 16.29 15.37 1.20
N PRO A 110 17.09 16.21 1.86
CA PRO A 110 17.00 16.37 3.30
C PRO A 110 15.55 16.72 3.65
N PRO A 111 14.97 16.16 4.72
CA PRO A 111 13.65 16.60 5.17
C PRO A 111 13.71 18.12 5.36
N GLU A 112 12.74 18.85 4.78
CA GLU A 112 12.54 20.24 5.16
C GLU A 112 12.39 20.27 6.68
N ALA A 113 13.07 21.19 7.35
CA ALA A 113 13.15 21.19 8.81
C ALA A 113 11.73 21.20 9.39
N SER A 114 11.30 20.04 9.92
CA SER A 114 10.02 19.91 10.62
C SER A 114 10.01 20.87 11.81
N ASP A 115 8.83 21.35 12.15
CA ASP A 115 8.58 22.22 13.30
C ASP A 115 9.34 21.67 14.53
N PRO A 116 10.12 22.50 15.27
CA PRO A 116 10.83 22.05 16.47
C PRO A 116 9.96 21.36 17.53
N SER A 117 8.63 21.39 17.42
CA SER A 117 7.71 20.60 18.23
C SER A 117 7.70 19.09 17.97
N GLU A 118 8.26 18.60 16.85
CA GLU A 118 8.26 17.16 16.46
C GLU A 118 9.56 16.41 16.83
N ALA A 119 10.44 17.04 17.61
CA ALA A 119 11.79 16.51 17.93
C ALA A 119 11.81 15.16 18.67
N ASP A 120 10.68 14.69 19.19
CA ASP A 120 10.53 13.41 19.90
C ASP A 120 10.12 12.24 18.99
N GLU A 121 9.74 12.49 17.73
CA GLU A 121 9.44 11.44 16.75
C GLU A 121 10.69 10.98 15.99
N ALA A 122 10.71 9.70 15.60
CA ALA A 122 11.82 9.14 14.85
C ALA A 122 12.08 10.00 13.60
N PRO A 123 13.36 10.22 13.20
CA PRO A 123 13.68 11.10 12.08
C PRO A 123 12.88 10.69 10.85
N ASN A 124 12.11 11.63 10.30
CA ASN A 124 11.38 11.41 9.05
C ASN A 124 12.37 10.89 7.99
N PRO A 125 12.06 9.78 7.29
CA PRO A 125 12.91 9.33 6.21
C PRO A 125 13.04 10.46 5.18
N PRO A 126 14.21 10.60 4.53
CA PRO A 126 14.41 11.68 3.57
C PRO A 126 13.39 11.59 2.44
N ASP A 127 12.76 12.72 2.12
CA ASP A 127 11.75 12.77 1.08
C ASP A 127 12.38 12.51 -0.29
N LEU A 128 11.73 11.61 -1.04
CA LEU A 128 12.14 11.34 -2.41
C LEU A 128 11.39 12.31 -3.34
N PRO A 129 12.05 12.83 -4.40
CA PRO A 129 11.38 13.68 -5.38
C PRO A 129 10.09 13.06 -5.94
N LEU A 130 10.10 11.75 -6.22
CA LEU A 130 8.90 11.03 -6.68
C LEU A 130 7.76 11.06 -5.64
N THR A 131 8.08 11.01 -4.34
CA THR A 131 7.06 11.07 -3.28
C THR A 131 6.35 12.42 -3.31
N SER A 132 7.08 13.52 -3.42
CA SER A 132 6.49 14.86 -3.52
C SER A 132 5.63 15.03 -4.78
N LEU A 133 6.08 14.51 -5.93
CA LEU A 133 5.30 14.55 -7.17
C LEU A 133 3.99 13.76 -7.05
N ILE A 134 4.01 12.61 -6.37
CA ILE A 134 2.80 11.83 -6.11
C ILE A 134 1.86 12.56 -5.16
N GLN A 135 2.38 13.20 -4.12
CA GLN A 135 1.59 14.00 -3.19
C GLN A 135 0.88 15.15 -3.93
N GLU A 136 1.60 15.87 -4.79
CA GLU A 136 1.03 16.93 -5.63
C GLU A 136 -0.03 16.39 -6.60
N ALA A 137 0.25 15.26 -7.27
CA ALA A 137 -0.67 14.64 -8.20
C ALA A 137 -1.99 14.21 -7.53
N ILE A 138 -1.91 13.62 -6.33
CA ILE A 138 -3.08 13.21 -5.55
C ILE A 138 -3.87 14.43 -5.10
N SER A 139 -3.21 15.46 -4.59
CA SER A 139 -3.87 16.71 -4.17
C SER A 139 -4.61 17.35 -5.33
N THR A 140 -3.98 17.41 -6.51
CA THR A 140 -4.58 17.91 -7.75
C THR A 140 -5.81 17.10 -8.15
N TYR A 141 -5.72 15.77 -8.07
CA TYR A 141 -6.85 14.88 -8.38
C TYR A 141 -8.02 15.08 -7.43
N GLN A 142 -7.74 15.23 -6.13
CA GLN A 142 -8.78 15.45 -5.12
C GLN A 142 -9.54 16.76 -5.32
N GLU A 143 -8.88 17.80 -5.85
CA GLU A 143 -9.54 19.06 -6.21
C GLU A 143 -10.41 18.94 -7.47
N ASN A 144 -9.94 18.19 -8.48
CA ASN A 144 -10.63 18.02 -9.75
C ASN A 144 -10.51 16.57 -10.25
N PRO A 145 -11.39 15.65 -9.79
CA PRO A 145 -11.34 14.25 -10.19
C PRO A 145 -11.56 14.07 -11.70
N VAL A 146 -10.77 13.18 -12.32
CA VAL A 146 -10.85 12.88 -13.75
C VAL A 146 -11.04 11.38 -13.94
N VAL A 147 -12.05 11.02 -14.74
CA VAL A 147 -12.33 9.64 -15.12
C VAL A 147 -11.24 9.14 -16.06
N THR A 148 -10.61 8.02 -15.71
CA THR A 148 -9.55 7.39 -16.51
C THR A 148 -10.03 6.18 -17.31
N GLY A 149 -11.20 5.64 -16.98
CA GLY A 149 -11.64 4.31 -17.39
C GLY A 149 -11.06 3.22 -16.48
N LEU A 150 -11.71 2.06 -16.50
CA LEU A 150 -11.31 0.88 -15.73
C LEU A 150 -11.35 -0.36 -16.64
N ASP A 151 -10.21 -1.04 -16.80
CA ASP A 151 -10.12 -2.23 -17.65
C ASP A 151 -10.82 -3.46 -17.04
N ASP A 152 -10.61 -3.67 -15.74
CA ASP A 152 -11.15 -4.82 -15.01
C ASP A 152 -11.33 -4.51 -13.51
N ILE A 153 -12.40 -5.03 -12.92
CA ILE A 153 -12.59 -4.97 -11.47
C ILE A 153 -11.71 -6.01 -10.80
N ARG A 154 -11.02 -5.60 -9.73
CA ARG A 154 -10.12 -6.48 -8.99
C ARG A 154 -10.43 -6.50 -7.50
N PRO A 155 -10.19 -7.62 -6.82
CA PRO A 155 -10.56 -7.78 -5.42
C PRO A 155 -9.89 -6.77 -4.46
N TRP A 156 -8.72 -6.24 -4.85
CA TRP A 156 -7.97 -5.27 -4.03
C TRP A 156 -8.46 -3.83 -4.18
N MET A 157 -9.28 -3.52 -5.20
CA MET A 157 -9.81 -2.18 -5.42
C MET A 157 -10.77 -1.79 -4.31
N THR A 158 -11.09 -0.50 -4.20
CA THR A 158 -12.08 0.03 -3.26
C THR A 158 -13.26 0.60 -4.05
N ILE A 159 -14.42 0.77 -3.41
CA ILE A 159 -15.59 1.39 -4.07
C ILE A 159 -15.24 2.79 -4.57
N ARG A 160 -14.54 3.60 -3.76
CA ARG A 160 -14.06 4.92 -4.17
C ARG A 160 -13.13 4.84 -5.38
N TYR A 161 -12.17 3.91 -5.39
CA TYR A 161 -11.28 3.73 -6.53
C TYR A 161 -12.06 3.39 -7.80
N VAL A 162 -13.04 2.48 -7.71
CA VAL A 162 -13.88 2.09 -8.84
C VAL A 162 -14.69 3.29 -9.33
N ALA A 163 -15.40 3.98 -8.44
CA ALA A 163 -16.19 5.17 -8.78
C ALA A 163 -15.36 6.26 -9.47
N ASN A 164 -14.17 6.53 -8.94
CA ASN A 164 -13.24 7.51 -9.51
C ASN A 164 -12.68 7.08 -10.87
N SER A 165 -12.45 5.78 -11.07
CA SER A 165 -11.94 5.25 -12.33
C SER A 165 -13.02 5.22 -13.42
N THR A 166 -14.28 4.97 -13.07
CA THR A 166 -15.38 4.77 -14.03
C THR A 166 -16.27 5.99 -14.20
N GLY A 167 -16.26 6.92 -13.26
CA GLY A 167 -17.19 8.05 -13.20
C GLY A 167 -18.56 7.71 -12.59
N VAL A 168 -18.81 6.44 -12.25
CA VAL A 168 -20.07 6.01 -11.63
C VAL A 168 -20.12 6.51 -10.18
N PRO A 169 -21.18 7.19 -9.73
CA PRO A 169 -21.25 7.71 -8.37
C PRO A 169 -21.11 6.62 -7.30
N GLU A 170 -20.30 6.86 -6.26
CA GLU A 170 -20.15 5.93 -5.13
C GLU A 170 -21.48 5.55 -4.49
N ALA A 171 -22.38 6.54 -4.35
CA ALA A 171 -23.71 6.35 -3.78
C ALA A 171 -24.55 5.36 -4.60
N TYR A 172 -24.44 5.39 -5.93
CA TYR A 172 -25.14 4.45 -6.81
C TYR A 172 -24.60 3.03 -6.61
N ILE A 173 -23.28 2.86 -6.58
CA ILE A 173 -22.65 1.55 -6.37
C ILE A 173 -23.07 0.97 -5.01
N LEU A 174 -23.03 1.78 -3.95
CA LEU A 174 -23.45 1.36 -2.60
C LEU A 174 -24.93 0.97 -2.54
N GLU A 175 -25.80 1.76 -3.17
CA GLU A 175 -27.24 1.48 -3.23
C GLU A 175 -27.53 0.15 -3.93
N GLN A 176 -26.90 -0.10 -5.09
CA GLN A 176 -27.07 -1.35 -5.82
C GLN A 176 -26.54 -2.57 -5.05
N LEU A 177 -25.50 -2.38 -4.24
CA LEU A 177 -24.97 -3.42 -3.36
C LEU A 177 -25.78 -3.61 -2.06
N GLY A 178 -26.76 -2.73 -1.79
CA GLY A 178 -27.51 -2.73 -0.53
C GLY A 178 -26.64 -2.41 0.69
N LEU A 179 -25.52 -1.70 0.48
CA LEU A 179 -24.60 -1.29 1.53
C LEU A 179 -24.97 0.10 2.05
N ALA A 180 -24.75 0.32 3.34
CA ALA A 180 -24.90 1.66 3.91
C ALA A 180 -23.78 2.56 3.38
N SER A 181 -24.10 3.82 3.15
CA SER A 181 -23.10 4.90 2.94
C SER A 181 -22.44 5.26 4.28
N ASP A 182 -21.80 4.29 4.93
CA ASP A 182 -20.85 4.61 5.98
C ASP A 182 -19.51 5.04 5.35
N ASP A 183 -18.84 5.99 6.02
CA ASP A 183 -17.63 6.61 5.48
C ASP A 183 -16.50 5.59 5.28
N ASN A 184 -16.50 4.46 6.00
CA ASN A 184 -15.38 3.52 5.99
C ASN A 184 -15.49 2.43 4.92
N THR A 185 -16.69 2.03 4.52
CA THR A 185 -16.88 0.94 3.55
C THR A 185 -16.28 1.29 2.19
N VAL A 186 -16.34 2.56 1.78
CA VAL A 186 -15.81 3.00 0.48
C VAL A 186 -14.28 2.91 0.37
N PHE A 187 -13.56 2.75 1.49
CA PHE A 187 -12.10 2.61 1.54
C PHE A 187 -11.63 1.17 1.77
N LYS A 188 -12.57 0.25 2.01
CA LYS A 188 -12.23 -1.17 2.17
C LYS A 188 -12.02 -1.84 0.81
N PRO A 189 -11.05 -2.76 0.70
CA PRO A 189 -10.92 -3.60 -0.48
C PRO A 189 -12.20 -4.41 -0.74
N LEU A 190 -12.59 -4.58 -2.00
CA LEU A 190 -13.79 -5.31 -2.40
C LEU A 190 -13.84 -6.74 -1.82
N ASN A 191 -12.70 -7.43 -1.76
CA ASN A 191 -12.63 -8.77 -1.19
C ASN A 191 -12.94 -8.79 0.32
N VAL A 192 -12.55 -7.74 1.05
CA VAL A 192 -12.82 -7.60 2.48
C VAL A 192 -14.30 -7.33 2.68
N ILE A 193 -14.90 -6.44 1.88
CA ILE A 193 -16.34 -6.17 1.92
C ILE A 193 -17.13 -7.46 1.65
N ALA A 194 -16.78 -8.19 0.59
CA ALA A 194 -17.43 -9.44 0.21
C ALA A 194 -17.36 -10.50 1.33
N GLU A 195 -16.22 -10.59 2.03
CA GLU A 195 -16.05 -11.48 3.18
C GLU A 195 -16.88 -11.04 4.40
N GLU A 196 -16.91 -9.75 4.70
CA GLU A 196 -17.66 -9.19 5.84
C GLU A 196 -19.18 -9.38 5.68
N ILE A 197 -19.71 -9.15 4.48
CA ILE A 197 -21.14 -9.33 4.19
C ILE A 197 -21.51 -10.78 3.86
N GLN A 198 -20.51 -11.67 3.81
CA GLN A 198 -20.67 -13.07 3.39
C GLN A 198 -21.41 -13.20 2.05
N PHE A 199 -20.94 -12.45 1.04
CA PHE A 199 -21.60 -12.36 -0.25
C PHE A 199 -21.80 -13.75 -0.89
N GLU A 200 -22.98 -13.98 -1.46
CA GLU A 200 -23.32 -15.25 -2.08
C GLU A 200 -22.41 -15.52 -3.28
N GLY A 201 -21.78 -16.69 -3.32
CA GLY A 201 -20.77 -17.03 -4.34
C GLY A 201 -19.35 -16.54 -4.03
N GLY A 202 -19.16 -15.82 -2.92
CA GLY A 202 -17.85 -15.38 -2.41
C GLY A 202 -17.26 -14.18 -3.17
N PRO A 203 -15.99 -13.82 -2.90
CA PRO A 203 -15.38 -12.59 -3.39
C PRO A 203 -15.38 -12.42 -4.91
N ARG A 204 -15.22 -13.50 -5.69
CA ARG A 204 -15.26 -13.42 -7.16
C ARG A 204 -16.63 -13.05 -7.69
N ALA A 205 -17.68 -13.64 -7.12
CA ALA A 205 -19.05 -13.32 -7.51
C ALA A 205 -19.40 -11.86 -7.18
N PHE A 206 -18.80 -11.32 -6.12
CA PHE A 206 -18.92 -9.91 -5.77
C PHE A 206 -18.26 -8.99 -6.81
N ASP A 207 -17.04 -9.32 -7.27
CA ASP A 207 -16.37 -8.58 -8.34
C ASP A 207 -17.21 -8.57 -9.62
N ASP A 208 -17.74 -9.74 -10.03
CA ASP A 208 -18.63 -9.88 -11.19
C ASP A 208 -19.93 -9.07 -11.01
N HIS A 209 -20.49 -9.05 -9.80
CA HIS A 209 -21.70 -8.30 -9.51
C HIS A 209 -21.49 -6.79 -9.65
N ILE A 210 -20.36 -6.26 -9.20
CA ILE A 210 -20.02 -4.84 -9.41
C ILE A 210 -19.82 -4.56 -10.89
N ALA A 211 -19.21 -5.45 -11.66
CA ALA A 211 -19.04 -5.25 -13.11
C ALA A 211 -20.41 -5.10 -13.79
N ASN A 212 -21.38 -5.94 -13.42
CA ASN A 212 -22.75 -5.83 -13.92
C ASN A 212 -23.44 -4.52 -13.51
N ILE A 213 -23.16 -3.99 -12.31
CA ILE A 213 -23.70 -2.70 -11.85
C ILE A 213 -23.16 -1.56 -12.73
N LEU A 214 -21.86 -1.58 -13.03
CA LEU A 214 -21.24 -0.56 -13.89
C LEU A 214 -21.79 -0.62 -15.32
N GLU A 215 -21.92 -1.82 -15.89
CA GLU A 215 -22.50 -2.01 -17.23
C GLU A 215 -23.96 -1.50 -17.29
N GLN A 216 -24.74 -1.66 -16.22
CA GLN A 216 -26.11 -1.14 -16.16
C GLN A 216 -26.14 0.39 -16.17
N TYR A 217 -25.22 1.03 -15.43
CA TYR A 217 -25.12 2.48 -15.39
C TYR A 217 -24.76 3.08 -16.75
N GLU A 218 -23.81 2.48 -17.48
CA GLU A 218 -23.41 2.92 -18.83
C GLU A 218 -24.56 2.87 -19.86
N VAL A 219 -25.57 2.02 -19.64
CA VAL A 219 -26.74 1.90 -20.52
C VAL A 219 -27.83 2.91 -20.17
N GLU A 220 -27.83 3.46 -18.95
CA GLU A 220 -28.84 4.40 -18.47
C GLU A 220 -28.50 5.88 -18.75
N GLU A 221 -27.24 6.23 -19.02
CA GLU A 221 -26.77 7.56 -19.47
C GLU A 221 -26.83 7.76 -21.00
#